data_AF-A0A5N4CA63-F1
#
_entry.id   AF-A0A5N4CA63-F1
#
_cell.length_a   1.000
_cell.length_b   1.000
_cell.length_c   1.000
_cell.angle_alpha   90.00
_cell.angle_beta   90.00
_cell.angle_gamma   90.00
#
_symmetry.space_group_name_H-M   'P 1'
#
loop_
_entity.id
_entity.type
_entity.pdbx_description
1 polymer ?
#
loop_
_entity_poly.entity_id
_entity_poly.type
_entity_poly.pdbx_seq_one_letter_code
_entity_poly.pdbx_strand_id
1 'polypeptide(L)'
;MSRALWFGSPQRPIDRQRYDENEDLSDVEEIVSVRGFSLEEKLRSQLYQGDFVHAMEGKDFNYEYVQREALRVPLIFREKDGLGIKMPDPDFTVRDVKLLVGKLLRVCERG
;
A
#
# COMPACT_ATOMS: atom_id res chain seq x y z
N MET A 1 -8.43 58.02 18.42
CA MET A 1 -9.52 57.42 19.22
C MET A 1 -10.00 56.17 18.49
N SER A 2 -9.89 55.01 19.15
CA SER A 2 -10.68 53.77 18.98
C SER A 2 -10.68 53.05 17.61
N ARG A 3 -10.61 51.72 17.47
CA ARG A 3 -10.50 50.58 18.42
C ARG A 3 -10.04 49.36 17.61
N ALA A 4 -9.09 48.61 18.15
CA ALA A 4 -8.72 47.27 17.70
C ALA A 4 -9.77 46.25 18.11
N LEU A 5 -10.03 45.23 17.29
CA LEU A 5 -10.54 43.92 17.70
C LEU A 5 -10.23 42.88 16.61
N TRP A 6 -9.10 42.18 16.74
CA TRP A 6 -8.94 40.84 16.19
C TRP A 6 -8.46 39.95 17.34
N PHE A 7 -9.33 39.05 17.77
CA PHE A 7 -9.05 38.09 18.83
C PHE A 7 -7.98 37.10 18.34
N GLY A 8 -6.76 37.22 18.86
CA GLY A 8 -5.78 36.14 18.77
C GLY A 8 -6.18 35.02 19.73
N SER A 9 -6.60 33.87 19.20
CA SER A 9 -6.78 32.67 20.01
C SER A 9 -5.40 32.20 20.52
N PRO A 10 -5.22 31.97 21.83
CA PRO A 10 -3.98 31.35 22.32
C PRO A 10 -3.87 29.94 21.75
N GLN A 11 -2.86 29.72 20.90
CA GLN A 11 -2.49 28.38 20.46
C GLN A 11 -2.02 27.61 21.69
N ARG A 12 -2.84 26.64 22.15
CA ARG A 12 -2.39 25.69 23.17
C ARG A 12 -1.23 24.89 22.54
N PRO A 13 -0.13 24.65 23.26
CA PRO A 13 0.86 23.69 22.80
C PRO A 13 0.14 22.35 22.61
N ILE A 14 0.13 21.84 21.38
CA ILE A 14 -0.25 20.45 21.15
C ILE A 14 0.89 19.64 21.73
N ASP A 15 0.72 19.19 22.97
CA ASP A 15 1.63 18.22 23.55
C ASP A 15 1.58 16.99 22.65
N ARG A 16 2.66 16.76 21.90
CA ARG A 16 2.77 15.60 21.03
C ARG A 16 2.99 14.44 21.98
N GLN A 17 1.92 13.68 22.23
CA GLN A 17 2.00 12.40 22.90
C GLN A 17 3.10 11.60 22.19
N ARG A 18 4.25 11.47 22.86
CA ARG A 18 5.36 10.66 22.37
C ARG A 18 4.93 9.23 22.63
N TYR A 19 4.64 8.50 21.57
CA TYR A 19 4.49 7.05 21.66
C TYR A 19 5.79 6.52 22.25
N ASP A 20 5.64 5.74 23.32
CA ASP A 20 6.75 5.03 23.94
C ASP A 20 7.38 4.15 22.86
N GLU A 21 8.69 4.30 22.66
CA GLU A 21 9.46 3.56 21.65
C GLU A 21 9.71 2.10 22.05
N ASN A 22 9.10 1.67 23.16
CA ASN A 22 9.11 0.32 23.71
C ASN A 22 7.71 -0.33 23.67
N GLU A 23 6.91 -0.09 22.62
CA GLU A 23 5.76 -0.97 22.35
C GLU A 23 6.32 -2.38 22.05
N ASP A 24 6.09 -3.28 23.01
CA ASP A 24 6.54 -4.66 22.99
C ASP A 24 6.15 -5.32 21.65
N LEU A 25 7.10 -5.98 21.02
CA LEU A 25 6.91 -6.77 19.80
C LEU A 25 5.95 -7.98 20.00
N SER A 26 5.26 -8.07 21.14
CA SER A 26 4.27 -9.09 21.50
C SER A 26 2.99 -9.03 20.66
N ASP A 27 2.70 -7.87 20.05
CA ASP A 27 1.43 -7.63 19.35
C ASP A 27 1.33 -8.38 18.02
N VAL A 28 2.45 -8.89 17.50
CA VAL A 28 2.49 -9.60 16.22
C VAL A 28 1.79 -10.96 16.30
N GLU A 29 1.90 -11.66 17.44
CA GLU A 29 1.16 -12.91 17.67
C GLU A 29 -0.31 -12.65 18.04
N GLU A 30 -0.60 -11.52 18.70
CA GLU A 30 -1.97 -11.13 19.07
C GLU A 30 -2.84 -10.83 17.83
N ILE A 31 -2.31 -10.16 16.82
CA ILE A 31 -3.07 -9.81 15.59
C ILE A 31 -3.55 -11.07 14.83
N VAL A 32 -2.81 -12.18 14.90
CA VAL A 32 -3.22 -13.45 14.28
C VAL A 32 -4.31 -14.13 15.11
N SER A 33 -4.26 -13.99 16.44
CA SER A 33 -5.26 -14.51 17.38
C SER A 33 -6.59 -13.72 17.37
N VAL A 34 -6.55 -12.41 17.10
CA VAL A 34 -7.74 -11.54 17.01
C VAL A 34 -8.60 -11.85 15.77
N ARG A 35 -7.99 -12.36 14.70
CA ARG A 35 -8.74 -12.77 13.50
C ARG A 35 -9.43 -14.10 13.79
N GLY A 36 -10.76 -14.11 13.83
CA GLY A 36 -11.58 -15.33 13.96
C GLY A 36 -11.48 -16.33 12.79
N PHE A 37 -10.37 -16.32 12.03
CA PHE A 37 -10.05 -17.21 10.93
C PHE A 37 -8.54 -17.49 10.87
N SER A 38 -8.16 -18.70 10.43
CA SER A 38 -6.76 -19.06 10.23
C SER A 38 -6.28 -18.67 8.83
N LEU A 39 -5.23 -17.84 8.73
CA LEU A 39 -4.64 -17.46 7.45
C LEU A 39 -3.97 -18.66 6.75
N GLU A 40 -3.22 -19.47 7.50
CA GLU A 40 -2.57 -20.68 6.99
C GLU A 40 -3.58 -21.65 6.38
N GLU A 41 -4.75 -21.80 7.00
CA GLU A 41 -5.85 -22.60 6.46
C GLU A 41 -6.30 -22.06 5.10
N LYS A 42 -6.48 -20.73 4.97
CA LYS A 42 -6.93 -20.12 3.71
C LYS A 42 -5.90 -20.24 2.59
N LEU A 43 -4.61 -20.09 2.90
CA LEU A 43 -3.52 -20.22 1.92
C LEU A 43 -3.37 -21.65 1.38
N ARG A 44 -3.60 -22.66 2.21
CA ARG A 44 -3.51 -24.08 1.80
C ARG A 44 -4.81 -24.63 1.22
N SER A 45 -5.91 -23.91 1.39
CA SER A 45 -7.23 -24.33 0.95
C SER A 45 -7.35 -24.35 -0.57
N GLN A 46 -7.93 -25.43 -1.10
CA GLN A 46 -8.27 -25.55 -2.53
C GLN A 46 -9.60 -24.87 -2.89
N LEU A 47 -10.27 -24.22 -1.93
CA LEU A 47 -11.57 -23.59 -2.17
C LEU A 47 -11.48 -22.32 -3.04
N TYR A 48 -10.28 -21.77 -3.24
CA TYR A 48 -10.03 -20.53 -3.99
C TYR A 48 -9.46 -20.77 -5.40
N GLN A 49 -10.05 -21.70 -6.15
CA GLN A 49 -9.62 -22.05 -7.53
C GLN A 49 -10.44 -21.33 -8.62
N GLY A 50 -10.91 -20.11 -8.34
CA GLY A 50 -11.69 -19.34 -9.30
C GLY A 50 -10.87 -18.91 -10.51
N ASP A 51 -11.37 -19.18 -11.72
CA ASP A 51 -10.72 -18.82 -12.99
C ASP A 51 -11.19 -17.44 -13.48
N PHE A 52 -10.69 -16.40 -12.79
CA PHE A 52 -11.09 -15.02 -13.05
C PHE A 52 -10.02 -14.19 -13.74
N VAL A 53 -8.85 -14.75 -14.05
CA VAL A 53 -7.69 -13.99 -14.49
C VAL A 53 -7.31 -14.38 -15.90
N HIS A 54 -7.17 -13.39 -16.77
CA HIS A 54 -6.70 -13.61 -18.13
C HIS A 54 -5.18 -13.36 -18.22
N ALA A 55 -4.43 -14.37 -18.62
CA ALA A 55 -3.00 -14.25 -18.89
C ALA A 55 -2.75 -13.70 -20.31
N MET A 56 -1.88 -12.70 -20.43
CA MET A 56 -1.59 -12.02 -21.69
C MET A 56 -0.12 -11.60 -21.77
N GLU A 57 0.41 -11.46 -23.00
CA GLU A 57 1.73 -10.87 -23.24
C GLU A 57 1.62 -9.34 -23.37
N GLY A 58 2.65 -8.59 -22.96
CA GLY A 58 2.59 -7.13 -22.98
C GLY A 58 2.36 -6.53 -24.37
N LYS A 59 2.85 -7.19 -25.43
CA LYS A 59 2.66 -6.75 -26.83
C LYS A 59 1.19 -6.75 -27.28
N ASP A 60 0.37 -7.62 -26.68
CA ASP A 60 -1.05 -7.76 -27.01
C ASP A 60 -1.91 -6.76 -26.21
N PHE A 61 -1.33 -6.12 -25.18
CA PHE A 61 -1.98 -5.07 -24.42
C PHE A 61 -1.89 -3.72 -25.12
N ASN A 62 -2.91 -3.40 -25.92
CA ASN A 62 -2.96 -2.15 -26.70
C ASN A 62 -4.34 -1.48 -26.63
N TYR A 63 -4.47 -0.29 -27.24
CA TYR A 63 -5.72 0.47 -27.23
C TYR A 63 -6.89 -0.26 -27.89
N GLU A 64 -6.66 -1.03 -28.94
CA GLU A 64 -7.69 -1.82 -29.62
C GLU A 64 -8.28 -2.87 -28.67
N TYR A 65 -7.41 -3.60 -27.97
CA TYR A 65 -7.80 -4.54 -26.94
C TYR A 65 -8.64 -3.87 -25.85
N VAL A 66 -8.19 -2.73 -25.31
CA VAL A 66 -8.90 -1.99 -24.25
C VAL A 66 -10.29 -1.53 -24.70
N GLN A 67 -10.41 -1.01 -25.93
CA GLN A 67 -11.69 -0.56 -26.48
C GLN A 67 -12.66 -1.73 -26.70
N ARG A 68 -12.16 -2.89 -27.12
CA ARG A 68 -12.96 -4.10 -27.36
C ARG A 68 -13.40 -4.78 -26.07
N GLU A 69 -12.47 -5.02 -25.16
CA GLU A 69 -12.69 -5.84 -23.96
C GLU A 69 -13.10 -5.02 -22.72
N ALA A 70 -12.93 -3.70 -22.76
CA ALA A 70 -13.30 -2.76 -21.69
C ALA A 70 -12.71 -3.09 -20.30
N LEU A 71 -11.58 -3.83 -20.25
CA LEU A 71 -10.86 -4.20 -19.02
C LEU A 71 -11.75 -4.83 -17.93
N ARG A 72 -12.73 -5.64 -18.33
CA ARG A 72 -13.71 -6.23 -17.40
C ARG A 72 -13.15 -7.34 -16.51
N VAL A 73 -12.05 -7.96 -16.93
CA VAL A 73 -11.43 -9.12 -16.29
C VAL A 73 -10.02 -8.74 -15.83
N PRO A 74 -9.60 -9.12 -14.61
CA PRO A 74 -8.21 -8.98 -14.17
C PRO A 74 -7.21 -9.60 -15.15
N LEU A 75 -6.14 -8.87 -15.45
CA LEU A 75 -5.09 -9.30 -16.36
C LEU A 75 -3.82 -9.66 -15.58
N ILE A 76 -3.14 -10.73 -15.99
CA ILE A 76 -1.82 -11.09 -15.48
C ILE A 76 -0.80 -11.15 -16.61
N PHE A 77 0.31 -10.44 -16.42
CA PHE A 77 1.46 -10.46 -17.32
C PHE A 77 2.61 -11.13 -16.58
N ARG A 78 3.08 -12.27 -17.10
CA ARG A 78 4.20 -13.01 -16.47
C ARG A 78 5.54 -12.34 -16.75
N GLU A 79 5.66 -11.74 -17.93
CA GLU A 79 6.83 -10.99 -18.35
C GLU A 79 6.49 -9.50 -18.49
N LYS A 80 7.47 -8.64 -18.18
CA LYS A 80 7.32 -7.18 -18.33
C LYS A 80 7.45 -6.69 -19.78
N ASP A 81 7.94 -7.55 -20.66
CA ASP A 81 8.25 -7.19 -22.05
C ASP A 81 6.99 -6.79 -22.81
N GLY A 82 7.10 -5.73 -23.60
CA GLY A 82 5.98 -5.15 -24.35
C GLY A 82 5.06 -4.22 -23.55
N LEU A 83 5.16 -4.16 -22.22
CA LEU A 83 4.33 -3.25 -21.39
C LEU A 83 4.82 -1.80 -21.36
N GLY A 84 6.07 -1.55 -21.74
CA GLY A 84 6.67 -0.20 -21.69
C GLY A 84 6.93 0.32 -20.27
N ILE A 85 6.81 -0.54 -19.25
CA ILE A 85 7.09 -0.19 -17.85
C ILE A 85 8.60 -0.19 -17.57
N LYS A 86 9.02 0.67 -16.65
CA LYS A 86 10.40 0.72 -16.14
C LYS A 86 10.36 0.47 -14.64
N MET A 87 11.06 -0.58 -14.21
CA MET A 87 11.24 -0.91 -12.79
C MET A 87 12.67 -0.57 -12.37
N PRO A 88 12.90 -0.26 -11.09
CA PRO A 88 14.25 -0.14 -10.55
C PRO A 88 15.00 -1.47 -10.65
N ASP A 89 16.28 -1.44 -10.31
CA ASP A 89 17.12 -2.62 -10.24
C ASP A 89 16.47 -3.71 -9.35
N PRO A 90 16.53 -5.01 -9.72
CA PRO A 90 16.04 -6.08 -8.86
C PRO A 90 16.63 -6.08 -7.43
N ASP A 91 17.84 -5.54 -7.23
CA ASP A 91 18.47 -5.41 -5.92
C ASP A 91 18.00 -4.17 -5.13
N PHE A 92 17.06 -3.40 -5.68
CA PHE A 92 16.49 -2.22 -5.03
C PHE A 92 15.70 -2.55 -3.76
N THR A 93 16.01 -1.86 -2.67
CA THR A 93 15.52 -2.22 -1.33
C THR A 93 14.57 -1.18 -0.73
N VAL A 94 13.90 -1.55 0.36
CA VAL A 94 13.09 -0.62 1.18
C VAL A 94 13.93 0.55 1.72
N ARG A 95 15.23 0.34 1.95
CA ARG A 95 16.13 1.43 2.36
C ARG A 95 16.25 2.47 1.25
N ASP A 96 16.38 2.03 0.01
CA ASP A 96 16.50 2.93 -1.15
C ASP A 96 15.22 3.72 -1.38
N VAL A 97 14.05 3.08 -1.20
CA VAL A 97 12.75 3.77 -1.16
C VAL A 97 12.75 4.88 -0.10
N LYS A 98 13.14 4.57 1.14
CA LYS A 98 13.16 5.54 2.25
C LYS A 98 14.11 6.71 1.99
N LEU A 99 15.21 6.48 1.28
CA LEU A 99 16.15 7.52 0.88
C LEU A 99 15.59 8.41 -0.23
N LEU A 100 14.95 7.83 -1.25
CA LEU A 100 14.38 8.56 -2.39
C LEU A 100 13.12 9.36 -2.03
N VAL A 101 12.24 8.76 -1.23
CA VAL A 101 10.99 9.38 -0.76
C VAL A 101 11.27 10.36 0.39
N GLY A 102 12.32 10.12 1.18
CA GLY A 102 12.74 10.94 2.30
C GLY A 102 12.12 10.51 3.63
N LYS A 103 12.90 10.60 4.71
CA LYS A 103 12.55 10.11 6.07
C LYS A 103 11.32 10.80 6.71
N LEU A 104 10.85 11.91 6.14
CA LEU A 104 9.76 12.71 6.69
C LEU A 104 8.39 12.34 6.12
N LEU A 105 8.33 11.56 5.05
CA LEU A 105 7.07 10.98 4.60
C LEU A 105 6.66 9.89 5.59
N ARG A 106 5.83 10.30 6.55
CA ARG A 106 5.11 9.38 7.43
C ARG A 106 4.11 8.63 6.57
N VAL A 107 4.49 7.44 6.13
CA VAL A 107 3.50 6.45 5.73
C VAL A 107 2.68 6.18 6.98
N CYS A 108 1.36 6.39 6.89
CA CYS A 108 0.45 6.02 7.96
C CYS A 108 0.46 4.50 7.99
N GLU A 109 1.39 3.94 8.76
CA GLU A 109 1.35 2.54 9.17
C GLU A 109 0.15 2.43 10.10
N ARG A 110 -1.04 2.27 9.49
CA ARG A 110 -2.20 1.70 10.17
C ARG A 110 -1.89 0.21 10.30
N GLY A 111 -1.12 -0.11 11.33
CA GLY A 111 -1.06 -1.45 11.91
C GLY A 111 -2.26 -1.62 12.83
#